data_AF-K9HWP0-F1
#
_entry.id   AF-K9HWP0-F1
#
_cell.length_a   1.000
_cell.length_b   1.000
_cell.length_c   1.000
_cell.angle_alpha   90.00
_cell.angle_beta   90.00
_cell.angle_gamma   90.00
#
_symmetry.space_group_name_H-M   'P 1'
#
loop_
_entity.id
_entity.type
_entity.pdbx_description
1 polymer ?
#
loop_
_entity_poly.entity_id
_entity_poly.type
_entity_poly.pdbx_seq_one_letter_code
_entity_poly.pdbx_strand_id
1 'polypeptide(L)'
;MISAAIAAETAGDAHAMAFYEDPTFWVAVAFILVIVAFFRPVARALTASLDTRAEQIRTKLEEARKLREDAQALLAEYQRKQRDAMSEAEDIIAHARTEADRIRAESEQALEDSIKRREKQAMDRIAHAEAEAMRQVRNQAVDVAVAAAGKLLQENMPADKADALVDQTIKDLPNKLH
;
A
#
# COMPACT_ATOMS: atom_id res chain seq x y z
N MET A 1 37.36 51.81 82.67
CA MET A 1 38.61 51.04 82.81
C MET A 1 38.64 50.04 81.66
N ILE A 2 39.42 50.07 80.59
CA ILE A 2 40.67 50.74 80.19
C ILE A 2 40.55 50.93 78.66
N SER A 3 40.37 52.16 78.17
CA SER A 3 40.64 52.55 76.75
C SER A 3 40.36 54.06 76.52
N ALA A 4 40.60 54.88 77.54
CA ALA A 4 40.64 56.34 77.42
C ALA A 4 42.09 56.84 77.19
N ALA A 5 42.98 55.96 76.72
CA ALA A 5 44.43 56.19 76.68
C ALA A 5 45.06 56.04 75.27
N ILE A 6 44.27 56.18 74.20
CA ILE A 6 44.77 56.30 72.80
C ILE A 6 44.35 57.65 72.16
N ALA A 7 43.69 58.53 72.92
CA ALA A 7 43.26 59.85 72.45
C ALA A 7 44.32 60.97 72.66
N ALA A 8 45.60 60.62 72.85
CA ALA A 8 46.64 61.59 73.18
C ALA A 8 48.01 61.23 72.58
N GLU A 9 48.09 61.21 71.25
CA GLU A 9 49.32 61.38 70.45
C GLU A 9 48.85 61.47 68.99
N THR A 10 48.45 62.64 68.50
CA THR A 10 49.35 63.55 67.78
C THR A 10 48.60 64.88 67.56
N ALA A 11 48.63 65.74 68.58
CA ALA A 11 48.32 67.16 68.43
C ALA A 11 49.63 67.92 68.63
N GLY A 12 50.34 68.19 67.53
CA GLY A 12 51.63 68.87 67.57
C GLY A 12 52.36 68.78 66.24
N ASP A 13 51.85 69.48 65.22
CA ASP A 13 52.62 70.49 64.48
C ASP A 13 51.81 71.00 63.29
N ALA A 14 51.33 72.24 63.42
CA ALA A 14 50.92 73.07 62.29
C ALA A 14 52.16 73.66 61.62
N HIS A 15 53.08 72.80 61.19
CA HIS A 15 53.95 73.14 60.07
C HIS A 15 53.15 72.92 58.80
N ALA A 16 53.23 73.84 57.85
CA ALA A 16 52.81 73.60 56.47
C ALA A 16 53.74 72.53 55.87
N MET A 17 53.60 71.29 56.34
CA MET A 17 54.19 70.12 55.72
C MET A 17 53.58 70.07 54.34
N ALA A 18 54.43 70.25 53.33
CA ALA A 18 53.97 70.24 51.97
C ALA A 18 53.20 68.94 51.71
N PHE A 19 52.14 69.02 50.91
CA PHE A 19 51.15 67.94 50.76
C PHE A 19 51.73 66.57 50.35
N TYR A 20 53.00 66.54 49.95
CA TYR A 20 53.77 65.34 49.62
C TYR A 20 54.30 64.55 50.83
N GLU A 21 54.26 65.09 52.06
CA GLU A 21 54.67 64.39 53.29
C GLU A 21 53.52 63.69 54.03
N ASP A 22 52.27 63.96 53.65
CA ASP A 22 51.10 63.27 54.21
C ASP A 22 50.97 61.86 53.58
N PRO A 23 51.03 60.77 54.38
CA PRO A 23 50.82 59.41 53.89
C PRO A 23 49.49 59.23 53.13
N THR A 24 48.47 60.00 53.48
CA THR A 24 47.15 59.97 52.87
C THR A 24 47.18 60.43 51.41
N PHE A 25 48.07 61.36 51.06
CA PHE A 25 48.23 61.82 49.67
C PHE A 25 48.79 60.73 48.76
N TRP A 26 49.83 60.02 49.20
CA TRP A 26 50.39 58.89 48.44
C TRP A 26 49.41 57.72 48.30
N VAL A 27 48.58 57.46 49.32
CA VAL A 27 47.48 56.48 49.23
C VAL A 27 46.44 56.89 48.18
N ALA A 28 46.05 58.17 48.13
CA ALA A 28 45.12 58.68 47.12
C ALA A 28 45.72 58.60 45.69
N VAL A 29 47.00 58.91 45.52
CA VAL A 29 47.71 58.77 44.23
C VAL A 29 47.77 57.32 43.81
N ALA A 30 48.13 56.40 44.71
CA ALA A 30 48.14 54.96 44.44
C ALA A 30 46.73 54.44 44.07
N PHE A 31 45.69 54.91 44.77
CA PHE A 31 44.30 54.56 44.47
C PHE A 31 43.87 55.02 43.06
N ILE A 32 44.20 56.25 42.67
CA ILE A 32 43.91 56.76 41.32
C ILE A 32 44.70 55.97 40.27
N LEU A 33 45.98 55.67 40.51
CA LEU A 33 46.80 54.86 39.61
C LEU A 33 46.22 53.47 39.41
N VAL A 34 45.74 52.83 40.49
CA VAL A 34 45.06 51.53 40.43
C VAL A 34 43.76 51.65 39.65
N ILE A 35 42.91 52.65 39.90
CA ILE A 35 41.67 52.84 39.13
C ILE A 35 41.98 52.99 37.64
N VAL A 36 42.95 53.84 37.26
CA VAL A 36 43.29 54.07 35.85
C VAL A 36 43.86 52.80 35.21
N ALA A 37 44.72 52.07 35.93
CA ALA A 37 45.29 50.81 35.44
C ALA A 37 44.23 49.72 35.24
N PHE A 38 43.23 49.63 36.13
CA PHE A 38 42.18 48.60 36.10
C PHE A 38 40.92 49.00 35.33
N PHE A 39 40.70 50.28 35.03
CA PHE A 39 39.50 50.75 34.32
C PHE A 39 39.35 50.10 32.95
N ARG A 40 40.43 50.07 32.15
CA ARG A 40 40.42 49.51 30.81
C ARG A 40 40.18 47.98 30.78
N PRO A 41 40.88 47.14 31.56
CA PRO A 41 40.63 45.70 31.57
C PRO A 41 39.26 45.34 32.14
N VAL A 42 38.78 46.03 33.20
CA VAL A 42 37.45 45.78 33.78
C VAL A 42 36.34 46.17 32.81
N ALA A 43 36.42 47.35 32.19
CA ALA A 43 35.46 47.77 31.18
C ALA A 43 35.42 46.78 30.01
N ARG A 44 36.59 46.37 29.49
CA ARG A 44 36.68 45.40 28.39
C ARG A 44 36.08 44.03 28.76
N ALA A 45 36.34 43.52 29.96
CA ALA A 45 35.79 42.25 30.41
C ALA A 45 34.26 42.30 30.54
N LEU A 46 33.71 43.40 31.06
CA LEU A 46 32.26 43.60 31.16
C LEU A 46 31.60 43.66 29.78
N THR A 47 32.12 44.46 28.85
CA THR A 47 31.56 44.56 27.49
C THR A 47 31.65 43.23 26.76
N ALA A 48 32.79 42.53 26.85
CA ALA A 48 32.95 41.21 26.23
C ALA A 48 31.95 40.17 26.77
N SER A 49 31.64 40.20 28.08
CA SER A 49 30.64 39.30 28.67
C SER A 49 29.22 39.59 28.20
N LEU A 50 28.88 40.88 28.01
CA LEU A 50 27.58 41.31 27.49
C LEU A 50 27.44 40.99 26.00
N ASP A 51 28.49 41.22 25.21
CA ASP A 51 28.52 40.87 23.79
C ASP A 51 28.38 39.35 23.61
N THR A 52 29.07 38.55 24.41
CA THR A 52 28.93 37.08 24.39
C THR A 52 27.50 36.65 24.69
N ARG A 53 26.85 37.26 25.69
CA ARG A 53 25.44 36.96 26.01
C ARG A 53 24.50 37.41 24.90
N ALA A 54 24.72 38.59 24.33
CA ALA A 54 23.93 39.11 23.23
C ALA A 54 24.02 38.19 22.01
N GLU A 55 25.22 37.71 21.69
CA GLU A 55 25.45 36.77 20.59
C GLU A 55 24.76 35.43 20.85
N GLN A 56 24.90 34.86 22.05
CA GLN A 56 24.19 33.63 22.42
C GLN A 56 22.67 33.77 22.31
N ILE A 57 22.11 34.92 22.69
CA ILE A 57 20.67 35.18 22.56
C ILE A 57 20.28 35.29 21.08
N ARG A 58 21.07 35.99 20.26
CA ARG A 58 20.85 36.08 18.81
C ARG A 58 20.86 34.70 18.16
N THR A 59 21.88 33.89 18.42
CA THR A 59 21.98 32.52 17.88
C THR A 59 20.77 31.68 18.28
N LYS A 60 20.36 31.71 19.56
CA LYS A 60 19.16 30.97 20.03
C LYS A 60 17.87 31.45 19.36
N LEU A 61 17.73 32.77 19.13
CA LEU A 61 16.57 33.32 18.43
C LEU A 61 16.56 32.94 16.95
N GLU A 62 17.71 32.91 16.29
CA GLU A 62 17.85 32.45 14.91
C GLU A 62 17.54 30.96 14.78
N GLU A 63 18.08 30.13 15.67
CA GLU A 63 17.76 28.70 15.74
C GLU A 63 16.27 28.47 15.98
N ALA A 64 15.65 29.20 16.90
CA ALA A 64 14.22 29.08 17.17
C ALA A 64 13.37 29.52 15.97
N ARG A 65 13.77 30.57 15.25
CA ARG A 65 13.10 30.99 14.01
C ARG A 65 13.22 29.94 12.94
N LYS A 66 14.42 29.42 12.70
CA LYS A 66 14.67 28.35 11.73
C LYS A 66 13.87 27.10 12.06
N LEU A 67 13.86 26.67 13.32
CA LEU A 67 13.08 25.52 13.76
C LEU A 67 11.58 25.71 13.54
N ARG A 68 11.06 26.93 13.75
CA ARG A 68 9.67 27.26 13.46
C ARG A 68 9.38 27.22 11.97
N GLU A 69 10.25 27.77 11.13
CA GLU A 69 10.12 27.72 9.67
C GLU A 69 10.14 26.28 9.15
N ASP A 70 11.07 25.46 9.63
CA ASP A 70 11.17 24.04 9.30
C ASP A 70 9.91 23.28 9.72
N ALA A 71 9.39 23.53 10.93
CA ALA A 71 8.15 22.93 11.42
C ALA A 71 6.93 23.35 10.58
N GLN A 72 6.85 24.61 10.16
CA GLN A 72 5.78 25.10 9.29
C GLN A 72 5.87 24.49 7.89
N ALA A 73 7.08 24.38 7.33
CA ALA A 73 7.32 23.72 6.04
C ALA A 73 6.93 22.25 6.09
N LEU A 74 7.32 21.55 7.16
CA LEU A 74 7.01 20.14 7.38
C LEU A 74 5.49 19.92 7.54
N LEU A 75 4.81 20.77 8.31
CA LEU A 75 3.35 20.72 8.45
C LEU A 75 2.65 20.90 7.10
N ALA A 76 3.08 21.87 6.30
CA ALA A 76 2.53 22.11 4.97
C ALA A 76 2.78 20.91 4.03
N GLU A 77 3.95 20.27 4.13
CA GLU A 77 4.25 19.05 3.38
C GLU A 77 3.35 17.88 3.79
N TYR A 78 3.17 17.63 5.09
CA TYR A 78 2.29 16.57 5.56
C TYR A 78 0.83 16.83 5.19
N GLN A 79 0.35 18.07 5.24
CA GLN A 79 -0.99 18.41 4.79
C GLN A 79 -1.18 18.17 3.28
N ARG A 80 -0.17 18.49 2.46
CA ARG A 80 -0.19 18.14 1.02
C ARG A 80 -0.23 16.63 0.84
N LYS A 81 0.71 15.90 1.44
CA LYS A 81 0.75 14.43 1.38
C LYS A 81 -0.54 13.76 1.85
N GLN A 82 -1.18 14.30 2.89
CA GLN A 82 -2.46 13.80 3.36
C GLN A 82 -3.56 13.98 2.32
N ARG A 83 -3.66 15.16 1.70
CA ARG A 83 -4.64 15.42 0.63
C ARG A 83 -4.38 14.56 -0.59
N ASP A 84 -3.11 14.43 -1.00
CA ASP A 84 -2.72 13.63 -2.15
C ASP A 84 -3.05 12.14 -1.88
N ALA A 85 -2.75 11.63 -0.69
CA ALA A 85 -3.09 10.26 -0.29
C ALA A 85 -4.61 10.03 -0.21
N MET A 86 -5.40 11.03 0.21
CA MET A 86 -6.86 10.95 0.18
C MET A 86 -7.38 10.88 -1.25
N SER A 87 -6.88 11.73 -2.15
CA SER A 87 -7.23 11.72 -3.58
C SER A 87 -6.86 10.38 -4.23
N GLU A 88 -5.65 9.88 -3.97
CA GLU A 88 -5.19 8.60 -4.51
C GLU A 88 -6.04 7.43 -3.98
N ALA A 89 -6.45 7.45 -2.70
CA ALA A 89 -7.36 6.46 -2.16
C ALA A 89 -8.75 6.51 -2.82
N GLU A 90 -9.29 7.70 -3.06
CA GLU A 90 -10.55 7.88 -3.79
C GLU A 90 -10.45 7.36 -5.23
N ASP A 91 -9.35 7.66 -5.92
CA ASP A 91 -9.09 7.17 -7.28
C ASP A 91 -8.95 5.64 -7.31
N ILE A 92 -8.24 5.04 -6.35
CA ILE A 92 -8.15 3.58 -6.22
C ILE A 92 -9.54 2.96 -6.05
N ILE A 93 -10.39 3.55 -5.20
CA ILE A 93 -11.76 3.04 -4.99
C ILE A 93 -12.60 3.20 -6.25
N ALA A 94 -12.50 4.32 -6.96
CA ALA A 94 -13.21 4.55 -8.21
C ALA A 94 -12.79 3.53 -9.27
N HIS A 95 -11.48 3.35 -9.47
CA HIS A 95 -10.93 2.36 -10.39
C HIS A 95 -11.36 0.94 -10.02
N ALA A 96 -11.30 0.56 -8.74
CA ALA A 96 -11.72 -0.76 -8.29
C ALA A 96 -13.21 -1.02 -8.58
N ARG A 97 -14.07 0.00 -8.44
CA ARG A 97 -15.50 -0.12 -8.77
C ARG A 97 -15.73 -0.29 -10.26
N THR A 98 -15.10 0.55 -11.09
CA THR A 98 -15.20 0.43 -12.55
C THR A 98 -14.70 -0.93 -13.03
N GLU A 99 -13.61 -1.42 -12.45
CA GLU A 99 -13.04 -2.73 -12.79
C GLU A 99 -13.94 -3.88 -12.33
N ALA A 100 -14.53 -3.78 -11.14
CA ALA A 100 -15.52 -4.75 -10.66
C ALA A 100 -16.75 -4.81 -11.57
N ASP A 101 -17.26 -3.67 -12.02
CA ASP A 101 -18.39 -3.60 -12.96
C ASP A 101 -18.02 -4.20 -14.32
N ARG A 102 -16.82 -3.93 -14.82
CA ARG A 102 -16.28 -4.53 -16.06
C ARG A 102 -16.20 -6.05 -15.95
N ILE A 103 -15.57 -6.55 -14.89
CA ILE A 103 -15.43 -8.00 -14.63
C ILE A 103 -16.80 -8.66 -14.50
N ARG A 104 -17.75 -7.99 -13.84
CA ARG A 104 -19.12 -8.49 -13.70
C ARG A 104 -19.80 -8.62 -15.06
N ALA A 105 -19.76 -7.58 -15.89
CA ALA A 105 -20.36 -7.61 -17.22
C ALA A 105 -19.73 -8.70 -18.11
N GLU A 106 -18.41 -8.82 -18.10
CA GLU A 106 -17.70 -9.88 -18.83
C GLU A 106 -18.05 -11.29 -18.31
N SER A 107 -18.18 -11.45 -17.00
CA SER A 107 -18.55 -12.72 -16.38
C SER A 107 -20.00 -13.10 -16.72
N GLU A 108 -20.92 -12.13 -16.71
CA GLU A 108 -22.32 -12.34 -17.09
C GLU A 108 -22.41 -12.78 -18.57
N GLN A 109 -21.71 -12.11 -19.47
CA GLN A 109 -21.65 -12.49 -20.89
C GLN A 109 -21.04 -13.88 -21.09
N ALA A 110 -19.90 -14.17 -20.45
CA ALA A 110 -19.25 -15.47 -20.54
C ALA A 110 -20.14 -16.60 -19.99
N LEU A 111 -20.88 -16.33 -18.91
CA LEU A 111 -21.83 -17.27 -18.32
C LEU A 111 -22.99 -17.54 -19.28
N GLU A 112 -23.60 -16.49 -19.86
CA GLU A 112 -24.68 -16.63 -20.85
C GLU A 112 -24.24 -17.47 -22.04
N ASP A 113 -23.06 -17.20 -22.59
CA ASP A 113 -22.49 -17.98 -23.69
C ASP A 113 -22.24 -19.43 -23.29
N SER A 114 -21.78 -19.66 -22.05
CA SER A 114 -21.57 -21.02 -21.54
C SER A 114 -22.88 -21.79 -21.41
N ILE A 115 -23.96 -21.12 -20.97
CA ILE A 115 -25.29 -21.72 -20.85
C ILE A 115 -25.82 -22.07 -22.23
N LYS A 116 -25.77 -21.15 -23.19
CA LYS A 116 -26.19 -21.41 -24.59
C LYS A 116 -25.44 -22.59 -25.21
N ARG A 117 -24.13 -22.69 -24.98
CA ARG A 117 -23.33 -23.85 -25.45
C ARG A 117 -23.78 -25.14 -24.79
N ARG A 118 -24.02 -25.14 -23.47
CA ARG A 118 -24.48 -26.33 -22.73
C ARG A 118 -25.88 -26.76 -23.17
N GLU A 119 -26.78 -25.81 -23.39
CA GLU A 119 -28.12 -26.05 -23.89
C GLU A 119 -28.06 -26.71 -25.27
N LYS A 120 -27.28 -26.14 -26.20
CA LYS A 120 -27.06 -26.74 -27.52
C LYS A 120 -26.50 -28.16 -27.42
N GLN A 121 -25.48 -28.39 -26.59
CA GLN A 121 -24.93 -29.72 -26.36
C GLN A 121 -25.96 -30.70 -25.79
N ALA A 122 -26.84 -30.25 -24.89
CA ALA A 122 -27.91 -31.07 -24.36
C ALA A 122 -28.95 -31.41 -25.43
N MET A 123 -29.36 -30.44 -26.25
CA MET A 123 -30.26 -30.65 -27.39
C MET A 123 -29.67 -31.63 -28.41
N ASP A 124 -28.39 -31.47 -28.75
CA ASP A 124 -27.70 -32.38 -29.67
C ASP A 124 -27.66 -33.81 -29.11
N ARG A 125 -27.40 -33.97 -27.79
CA ARG A 125 -27.44 -35.28 -27.12
C ARG A 125 -28.84 -35.90 -27.13
N ILE A 126 -29.88 -35.10 -26.89
CA ILE A 126 -31.27 -35.56 -26.93
C ILE A 126 -31.60 -36.03 -28.36
N ALA A 127 -31.29 -35.23 -29.38
CA ALA A 127 -31.54 -35.60 -30.76
C ALA A 127 -30.80 -36.89 -31.17
N HIS A 128 -29.55 -37.06 -30.71
CA HIS A 128 -28.81 -38.30 -30.91
C HIS A 128 -29.46 -39.49 -30.20
N ALA A 129 -29.88 -39.34 -28.94
CA ALA A 129 -30.54 -40.39 -28.18
C ALA A 129 -31.91 -40.78 -28.79
N GLU A 130 -32.68 -39.81 -29.27
CA GLU A 130 -33.94 -40.04 -29.98
C GLU A 130 -33.72 -40.82 -31.27
N ALA A 131 -32.75 -40.42 -32.09
CA ALA A 131 -32.40 -41.12 -33.31
C ALA A 131 -31.97 -42.56 -33.02
N GLU A 132 -31.17 -42.77 -31.97
CA GLU A 132 -30.74 -44.10 -31.55
C GLU A 132 -31.91 -44.96 -31.05
N ALA A 133 -32.79 -44.41 -30.21
CA ALA A 133 -33.99 -45.10 -29.73
C ALA A 133 -34.91 -45.49 -30.90
N MET A 134 -35.13 -44.60 -31.86
CA MET A 134 -35.92 -44.88 -33.05
C MET A 134 -35.33 -46.03 -33.89
N ARG A 135 -34.00 -46.09 -34.05
CA ARG A 135 -33.34 -47.23 -34.70
C ARG A 135 -33.52 -48.52 -33.91
N GLN A 136 -33.37 -48.48 -32.58
CA GLN A 136 -33.57 -49.66 -31.73
C GLN A 136 -34.99 -50.21 -31.85
N VAL A 137 -36.01 -49.35 -31.80
CA VAL A 137 -37.42 -49.75 -31.97
C VAL A 137 -37.65 -50.36 -33.36
N ARG A 138 -37.10 -49.75 -34.42
CA ARG A 138 -37.19 -50.31 -35.78
C ARG A 138 -36.54 -51.68 -35.88
N ASN A 139 -35.34 -51.85 -35.33
CA ASN A 139 -34.63 -53.12 -35.36
C ASN A 139 -35.42 -54.20 -34.60
N GLN A 140 -35.92 -53.87 -33.41
CA GLN A 140 -36.76 -54.78 -32.63
C GLN A 140 -38.03 -55.19 -33.40
N ALA A 141 -38.67 -54.26 -34.11
CA ALA A 141 -39.84 -54.56 -34.93
C ALA A 141 -39.49 -55.46 -36.12
N VAL A 142 -38.33 -55.26 -36.76
CA VAL A 142 -37.82 -56.12 -37.83
C VAL A 142 -37.56 -57.53 -37.29
N ASP A 143 -36.91 -57.66 -36.14
CA ASP A 143 -36.61 -58.96 -35.53
C ASP A 143 -37.89 -59.73 -35.20
N VAL A 144 -38.90 -59.04 -34.65
CA VAL A 144 -40.22 -59.64 -34.37
C VAL A 144 -40.94 -60.05 -35.66
N ALA A 145 -40.90 -59.21 -36.70
CA ALA A 145 -41.52 -59.53 -37.99
C ALA A 145 -40.84 -60.72 -38.68
N VAL A 146 -39.50 -60.80 -38.66
CA VAL A 146 -38.73 -61.92 -39.20
C VAL A 146 -39.01 -63.20 -38.42
N ALA A 147 -39.06 -63.13 -37.09
CA ALA A 147 -39.40 -64.28 -36.25
C ALA A 147 -40.82 -64.79 -36.51
N ALA A 148 -41.80 -63.89 -36.65
CA ALA A 148 -43.18 -64.23 -36.98
C ALA A 148 -43.31 -64.84 -38.39
N ALA A 149 -42.63 -64.25 -39.39
CA ALA A 149 -42.60 -64.78 -40.75
C ALA A 149 -41.93 -66.17 -40.81
N GLY A 150 -40.83 -66.38 -40.07
CA GLY A 150 -40.16 -67.67 -39.95
C GLY A 150 -41.06 -68.74 -39.32
N LYS A 151 -41.80 -68.37 -38.26
CA LYS A 151 -42.78 -69.26 -37.63
C LYS A 151 -43.94 -69.61 -38.57
N LEU A 152 -44.49 -68.62 -39.28
CA LEU A 152 -45.57 -68.84 -40.25
C LEU A 152 -45.11 -69.74 -41.41
N LEU A 153 -43.88 -69.56 -41.89
CA LEU A 153 -43.28 -70.40 -42.92
C LEU A 153 -43.10 -71.84 -42.42
N GLN A 154 -42.62 -72.06 -41.20
CA GLN A 154 -42.54 -73.41 -40.62
C GLN A 154 -43.91 -74.09 -40.49
N GLU A 155 -44.94 -73.36 -40.08
CA GLU A 155 -46.29 -73.90 -39.88
C GLU A 155 -47.05 -74.19 -41.18
N ASN A 156 -46.75 -73.46 -42.27
CA ASN A 156 -47.52 -73.52 -43.52
C ASN A 156 -46.72 -74.01 -44.74
N MET A 157 -45.53 -74.60 -44.56
CA MET A 157 -44.72 -75.10 -45.67
C MET A 157 -45.10 -76.54 -46.07
N PRO A 158 -45.70 -76.77 -47.25
CA PRO A 158 -45.88 -78.11 -47.79
C PRO A 158 -44.54 -78.67 -48.29
N ALA A 159 -44.32 -79.98 -48.11
CA ALA A 159 -43.08 -80.67 -48.46
C ALA A 159 -42.64 -80.40 -49.92
N ASP A 160 -43.60 -80.38 -50.83
CA ASP A 160 -43.39 -80.20 -52.27
C ASP A 160 -42.77 -78.83 -52.62
N LYS A 161 -43.07 -77.78 -51.84
CA LYS A 161 -42.49 -76.44 -52.04
C LYS A 161 -41.10 -76.31 -51.42
N ALA A 162 -40.79 -77.09 -50.38
CA ALA A 162 -39.46 -77.08 -49.77
C ALA A 162 -38.42 -77.68 -50.73
N ASP A 163 -38.72 -78.81 -51.37
CA ASP A 163 -37.84 -79.44 -52.36
C ASP A 163 -37.60 -78.53 -53.58
N ALA A 164 -38.65 -77.88 -54.10
CA ALA A 164 -38.53 -76.92 -55.19
C ALA A 164 -37.64 -75.71 -54.84
N LEU A 165 -37.67 -75.23 -53.60
CA LEU A 165 -36.80 -74.14 -53.13
C LEU A 165 -35.34 -74.59 -52.99
N VAL A 166 -35.09 -75.83 -52.57
CA VAL A 166 -33.74 -76.41 -52.51
C VAL A 166 -33.15 -76.53 -53.91
N ASP A 167 -33.90 -77.08 -54.87
CA ASP A 167 -33.47 -77.20 -56.26
C ASP A 167 -33.21 -75.85 -56.92
N GLN A 168 -34.04 -74.83 -56.61
CA GLN A 168 -33.85 -73.47 -57.10
C GLN A 168 -32.61 -72.81 -56.48
N THR A 169 -32.35 -73.02 -55.18
CA THR A 169 -31.15 -72.51 -54.52
C THR A 169 -29.88 -73.15 -55.08
N ILE A 170 -29.91 -74.46 -55.37
CA ILE A 170 -28.80 -75.19 -56.02
C ILE A 170 -28.56 -74.63 -57.43
N LYS A 171 -29.60 -74.29 -58.18
CA LYS A 171 -29.48 -73.65 -59.51
C LYS A 171 -28.94 -72.22 -59.47
N ASP A 172 -29.19 -71.47 -58.39
CA ASP A 172 -28.75 -70.07 -58.24
C ASP A 172 -27.35 -69.91 -57.64
N LEU A 173 -26.79 -70.96 -57.01
CA LEU A 173 -25.43 -70.96 -56.43
C LEU A 173 -24.33 -70.49 -57.42
N PRO A 174 -24.31 -70.95 -58.70
CA PRO A 174 -23.30 -70.53 -59.68
C PRO A 174 -23.31 -69.03 -59.99
N ASN A 175 -24.47 -68.36 -59.91
CA ASN A 175 -24.62 -66.94 -60.23
C ASN A 175 -24.18 -65.99 -59.12
N LYS A 176 -23.94 -66.50 -57.90
CA LYS A 176 -23.50 -65.69 -56.74
C LYS A 176 -22.02 -65.88 -56.37
N LEU A 177 -21.31 -66.76 -57.07
CA LEU A 177 -19.89 -67.06 -56.86
C LEU A 177 -18.97 -66.53 -57.97
N HIS A 178 -19.43 -65.54 -58.74
CA HIS A 178 -18.63 -64.77 -59.69
C HIS A 178 -18.46 -63.32 -59.23
#